data_AF-A0A1V9ZYS6-F1
#
_entry.id   AF-A0A1V9ZYS6-F1
#
_cell.length_a   1.000
_cell.length_b   1.000
_cell.length_c   1.000
_cell.angle_alpha   90.00
_cell.angle_beta   90.00
_cell.angle_gamma   90.00
#
_symmetry.space_group_name_H-M   'P 1'
#
loop_
_entity.id
_entity.type
_entity.pdbx_description
1 polymer ?
#
loop_
_entity_poly.entity_id
_entity_poly.type
_entity_poly.pdbx_seq_one_letter_code
_entity_poly.pdbx_strand_id
1 'polypeptide(L)'
;MGAGASLNMLSANDVADEIGKLGDAYQVYTPLFTKNGIDGGILASLNEHDLDNLLVDMGISSALHRKILLLHLSKLKVIKAPDKDPSSSSHQSVPTLSPAEILAKLFEFQGIHLIDPDDMESTVAKIIPIVPPADALHAPESYDCFISYRVATEKDIAEKLYLHLKSKGFNVFLDRMCLKNGEPWKDGFLRGLETSRVFLALVSEAALTRARDRNISHEDDNLLLEYEVALRIATSKQLKIFPILVASNSNGNFVKFSGFSPDLYSPTIAPQGADDNRRRFSVPIPELEDRRKYAAHRPSVQTLPTISSQKNLGIEPDINRKLSLAETMSTNFEEMVATLLEGSVEDISDTLEKLFSIVQRTKYAVKFALSSGWTALIDILCLPGMEELQKDYAAGALSFIAPALINHSDQESLESLWADIEKSLEEHHAELIENVLLHGSEMQKQYITVALMHLCKRDHLRDVLKESEELQIVLEEMKPLGSVIQAQACASVLSRCFASSPEAAVEDPPPA
;
A
#
# COMPACT_ATOMS: atom_id res chain seq x y z
N MET A 1 30.41 -30.42 -8.29
CA MET A 1 31.62 -29.59 -8.34
C MET A 1 31.19 -28.21 -7.89
N GLY A 2 31.68 -27.56 -6.84
CA GLY A 2 32.79 -27.79 -5.93
C GLY A 2 33.24 -26.39 -5.48
N ALA A 3 33.37 -26.17 -4.17
CA ALA A 3 34.08 -25.07 -3.49
C ALA A 3 33.81 -23.61 -3.93
N GLY A 4 33.59 -22.72 -2.95
CA GLY A 4 33.63 -21.27 -3.18
C GLY A 4 34.96 -20.88 -3.82
N ALA A 5 34.94 -20.65 -5.13
CA ALA A 5 36.05 -20.08 -5.84
C ALA A 5 36.15 -18.62 -5.38
N SER A 6 37.23 -18.31 -4.66
CA SER A 6 37.66 -16.92 -4.45
C SER A 6 37.65 -16.23 -5.81
N LEU A 7 37.13 -15.00 -5.90
CA LEU A 7 37.02 -14.22 -7.15
C LEU A 7 38.29 -14.34 -8.03
N ASN A 8 39.48 -14.37 -7.42
CA ASN A 8 40.79 -14.51 -8.10
C ASN A 8 41.00 -15.85 -8.84
N MET A 9 40.12 -16.84 -8.68
CA MET A 9 40.20 -18.17 -9.31
C MET A 9 39.26 -18.32 -10.51
N LEU A 10 38.41 -17.31 -10.79
CA LEU A 10 37.53 -17.32 -11.96
C LEU A 10 38.37 -17.04 -13.21
N SER A 11 38.32 -17.94 -14.19
CA SER A 11 38.87 -17.71 -15.52
C SER A 11 38.01 -16.74 -16.33
N ALA A 12 38.53 -16.24 -17.45
CA ALA A 12 37.75 -15.39 -18.34
C ALA A 12 36.50 -16.09 -18.91
N ASN A 13 36.51 -17.42 -19.01
CA ASN A 13 35.32 -18.20 -19.41
C ASN A 13 34.29 -18.25 -18.27
N ASP A 14 34.73 -18.41 -17.02
CA ASP A 14 33.81 -18.42 -15.87
C ASP A 14 33.15 -17.05 -15.69
N VAL A 15 33.89 -15.95 -15.90
CA VAL A 15 33.35 -14.59 -15.89
C VAL A 15 32.32 -14.40 -17.02
N ALA A 16 32.61 -14.93 -18.21
CA ALA A 16 31.70 -14.86 -19.35
C ALA A 16 30.41 -15.67 -19.11
N ASP A 17 30.51 -16.82 -18.45
CA ASP A 17 29.36 -17.64 -18.06
C ASP A 17 28.47 -16.91 -17.04
N GLU A 18 29.05 -16.19 -16.08
CA GLU A 18 28.28 -15.34 -15.14
C GLU A 18 27.54 -14.21 -15.88
N ILE A 19 28.16 -13.58 -16.86
CA ILE A 19 27.51 -12.55 -17.68
C ILE A 19 26.35 -13.13 -18.50
N GLY A 20 26.50 -14.35 -19.03
CA GLY A 20 25.44 -15.04 -19.76
C GLY A 20 24.17 -15.29 -18.93
N LYS A 21 24.30 -15.44 -17.61
CA LYS A 21 23.16 -15.65 -16.69
C LYS A 21 22.26 -14.42 -16.53
N LEU A 22 22.71 -13.23 -16.95
CA LEU A 22 21.88 -12.01 -16.95
C LEU A 22 20.77 -12.03 -18.02
N GLY A 23 20.80 -13.00 -18.94
CA GLY A 23 19.78 -13.22 -19.96
C GLY A 23 20.27 -12.96 -21.38
N ASP A 24 19.40 -13.25 -22.36
CA ASP A 24 19.74 -13.29 -23.79
C ASP A 24 20.33 -11.98 -24.32
N ALA A 25 19.90 -10.84 -23.78
CA ALA A 25 20.42 -9.52 -24.14
C ALA A 25 21.91 -9.30 -23.78
N TYR A 26 22.46 -10.10 -22.86
CA TYR A 26 23.85 -9.99 -22.39
C TYR A 26 24.76 -11.08 -22.95
N GLN A 27 24.21 -12.13 -23.57
CA GLN A 27 24.99 -13.16 -24.24
C GLN A 27 25.90 -12.59 -25.34
N VAL A 28 25.49 -11.49 -25.99
CA VAL A 28 26.30 -10.80 -27.01
C VAL A 28 27.63 -10.26 -26.47
N TYR A 29 27.75 -10.05 -25.16
CA TYR A 29 28.96 -9.52 -24.52
C TYR A 29 29.91 -10.61 -24.02
N THR A 30 29.45 -11.85 -23.84
CA THR A 30 30.28 -12.94 -23.30
C THR A 30 31.56 -13.18 -24.12
N PRO A 31 31.58 -13.10 -25.48
CA PRO A 31 32.81 -13.26 -26.25
C PRO A 31 33.81 -12.12 -26.05
N LEU A 32 33.35 -10.94 -25.60
CA LEU A 32 34.24 -9.80 -25.33
C LEU A 32 35.08 -10.05 -24.08
N PHE A 33 34.51 -10.66 -23.04
CA PHE A 33 35.23 -10.95 -21.79
C PHE A 33 36.24 -12.08 -21.99
N THR A 34 35.89 -13.12 -22.74
CA THR A 34 36.82 -14.20 -23.07
C THR A 34 37.95 -13.73 -24.00
N LYS A 35 37.63 -12.98 -25.07
CA LYS A 35 38.62 -12.50 -26.05
C LYS A 35 39.61 -11.49 -25.45
N ASN A 36 39.15 -10.63 -24.53
CA ASN A 36 40.01 -9.68 -23.84
C ASN A 36 40.66 -10.26 -22.57
N GLY A 37 40.45 -11.55 -22.28
CA GLY A 37 41.07 -12.23 -21.15
C GLY A 37 40.68 -11.67 -19.79
N ILE A 38 39.46 -11.13 -19.65
CA ILE A 38 38.99 -10.52 -18.41
C ILE A 38 38.62 -11.61 -17.42
N ASP A 39 39.58 -11.97 -16.57
CA ASP A 39 39.41 -12.96 -15.50
C ASP A 39 39.05 -12.29 -14.17
N GLY A 40 38.75 -13.11 -13.16
CA GLY A 40 38.35 -12.63 -11.85
C GLY A 40 39.47 -11.89 -11.10
N GLY A 41 40.75 -12.12 -11.43
CA GLY A 41 41.88 -11.37 -10.88
C GLY A 41 41.93 -9.93 -11.40
N ILE A 42 41.69 -9.73 -12.69
CA ILE A 42 41.55 -8.39 -13.29
C ILE A 42 40.36 -7.68 -12.66
N LEU A 43 39.20 -8.33 -12.57
CA LEU A 43 38.01 -7.75 -11.93
C LEU A 43 38.28 -7.36 -10.47
N ALA A 44 39.03 -8.16 -9.72
CA ALA A 44 39.39 -7.88 -8.32
C ALA A 44 40.19 -6.57 -8.17
N SER A 45 41.04 -6.27 -9.15
CA SER A 45 41.98 -5.15 -9.12
C SER A 45 41.37 -3.81 -9.52
N LEU A 46 40.25 -3.83 -10.26
CA LEU A 46 39.61 -2.62 -10.77
C LEU A 46 38.64 -2.04 -9.73
N ASN A 47 38.63 -0.72 -9.56
CA ASN A 47 37.54 -0.05 -8.86
C ASN A 47 36.32 0.12 -9.79
N GLU A 48 35.20 0.67 -9.28
CA GLU A 48 33.96 0.78 -10.06
C GLU A 48 34.10 1.73 -11.27
N HIS A 49 34.90 2.79 -11.15
CA HIS A 49 35.14 3.75 -12.23
C HIS A 49 36.02 3.13 -13.34
N ASP A 50 37.09 2.44 -12.96
CA ASP A 50 37.98 1.75 -13.90
C ASP A 50 37.28 0.59 -14.61
N LEU A 51 36.34 -0.08 -13.92
CA LEU A 51 35.51 -1.10 -14.52
C LEU A 51 34.53 -0.50 -15.55
N ASP A 52 33.91 0.65 -15.29
CA ASP A 52 33.02 1.30 -16.28
C ASP A 52 33.81 1.72 -17.52
N ASN A 53 34.99 2.31 -17.33
CA ASN A 53 35.89 2.68 -18.43
C ASN A 53 36.30 1.46 -19.26
N LEU A 54 36.63 0.33 -18.61
CA LEU A 54 36.93 -0.93 -19.30
C LEU A 54 35.74 -1.42 -20.15
N LEU A 55 34.50 -1.35 -19.64
CA LEU A 55 33.32 -1.77 -20.40
C LEU A 55 33.07 -0.88 -21.63
N VAL A 56 33.36 0.42 -21.51
CA VAL A 56 33.34 1.36 -22.64
C VAL A 56 34.39 0.95 -23.69
N ASP A 57 35.63 0.69 -23.26
CA ASP A 57 36.73 0.31 -24.14
C ASP A 57 36.52 -1.06 -24.82
N MET A 58 35.77 -1.95 -24.16
CA MET A 58 35.33 -3.23 -24.73
C MET A 58 34.21 -3.08 -25.77
N GLY A 59 33.71 -1.85 -26.00
CA GLY A 59 32.71 -1.56 -27.02
C GLY A 59 31.26 -1.66 -26.54
N ILE A 60 31.02 -1.68 -25.22
CA ILE A 60 29.66 -1.73 -24.66
C ILE A 60 29.12 -0.29 -24.55
N SER A 61 28.52 0.20 -25.63
CA SER A 61 28.06 1.60 -25.76
C SER A 61 26.78 1.91 -24.98
N SER A 62 25.92 0.92 -24.71
CA SER A 62 24.68 1.11 -23.95
C SER A 62 24.96 1.40 -22.47
N ALA A 63 24.64 2.62 -22.02
CA ALA A 63 24.80 3.04 -20.63
C ALA A 63 23.99 2.18 -19.64
N LEU A 64 22.81 1.72 -20.07
CA LEU A 64 21.97 0.81 -19.28
C LEU A 64 22.63 -0.56 -19.11
N HIS A 65 23.21 -1.11 -20.19
CA HIS A 65 23.88 -2.41 -20.12
C HIS A 65 25.15 -2.34 -19.28
N ARG A 66 25.95 -1.26 -19.40
CA ARG A 66 27.11 -1.04 -18.53
C ARG A 66 26.72 -0.95 -17.06
N LYS A 67 25.66 -0.21 -16.71
CA LYS A 67 25.19 -0.09 -15.32
C LYS A 67 24.78 -1.44 -14.73
N ILE A 68 24.09 -2.28 -15.49
CA ILE A 68 23.67 -3.62 -15.03
C ILE A 68 24.85 -4.57 -14.92
N LEU A 69 25.80 -4.53 -15.88
CA LEU A 69 27.03 -5.31 -15.81
C LEU A 69 27.91 -4.90 -14.64
N LEU A 70 28.06 -3.61 -14.36
CA LEU A 70 28.77 -3.10 -13.18
C LEU A 70 28.16 -3.64 -11.89
N LEU A 71 26.83 -3.57 -11.75
CA LEU A 71 26.12 -4.11 -10.60
C LEU A 71 26.24 -5.63 -10.47
N HIS A 72 26.39 -6.36 -11.57
CA HIS A 72 26.54 -7.82 -11.53
C HIS A 72 27.99 -8.24 -11.23
N LEU A 73 28.97 -7.65 -11.90
CA LEU A 73 30.39 -7.96 -11.72
C LEU A 73 30.92 -7.50 -10.36
N SER A 74 30.36 -6.41 -9.79
CA SER A 74 30.67 -5.99 -8.42
C SER A 74 30.19 -7.00 -7.37
N LYS A 75 29.08 -7.71 -7.59
CA LYS A 75 28.62 -8.78 -6.68
C LYS A 75 29.60 -9.96 -6.65
N LEU A 76 30.26 -10.25 -7.76
CA LEU A 76 31.30 -11.29 -7.79
C LEU A 76 32.48 -10.91 -6.87
N LYS A 77 32.77 -9.61 -6.68
CA LYS A 77 33.88 -9.14 -5.83
C LYS A 77 33.66 -9.33 -4.34
N VAL A 78 32.42 -9.60 -3.91
CA VAL A 78 32.04 -9.71 -2.50
C VAL A 78 32.28 -11.12 -1.94
N ILE A 79 32.69 -12.09 -2.77
CA ILE A 79 33.07 -13.44 -2.31
C ILE A 79 34.50 -13.39 -1.74
N LYS A 80 34.66 -13.01 -0.47
CA LYS A 80 35.96 -13.03 0.24
C LYS A 80 35.97 -13.97 1.46
N ALA A 81 37.16 -14.56 1.61
CA ALA A 81 37.65 -15.64 2.48
C ALA A 81 37.41 -15.51 4.00
N PRO A 82 37.48 -16.64 4.76
CA PRO A 82 37.10 -16.71 6.17
C PRO A 82 38.14 -16.15 7.16
N ASP A 83 37.60 -15.79 8.32
CA ASP A 83 38.11 -14.99 9.44
C ASP A 83 39.43 -15.40 10.11
N LYS A 84 40.00 -14.41 10.80
CA LYS A 84 40.69 -14.60 12.09
C LYS A 84 40.04 -13.72 13.15
N ASP A 85 39.02 -14.24 13.84
CA ASP A 85 38.97 -14.22 15.31
C ASP A 85 37.82 -15.08 15.86
N PRO A 86 38.03 -15.81 16.98
CA PRO A 86 37.05 -16.77 17.51
C PRO A 86 36.18 -16.13 18.60
N SER A 87 35.00 -15.62 18.21
CA SER A 87 33.85 -15.52 19.12
C SER A 87 32.56 -15.66 18.32
N SER A 88 32.34 -16.89 17.85
CA SER A 88 31.23 -17.26 16.97
C SER A 88 29.87 -17.19 17.70
N SER A 89 29.11 -16.13 17.48
CA SER A 89 27.66 -16.28 17.37
C SER A 89 27.37 -16.71 15.93
N SER A 90 26.84 -17.91 15.74
CA SER A 90 26.46 -18.42 14.42
C SER A 90 25.41 -17.49 13.80
N HIS A 91 25.81 -16.65 12.85
CA HIS A 91 24.88 -15.81 12.10
C HIS A 91 24.06 -16.73 11.18
N GLN A 92 22.82 -17.03 11.63
CA GLN A 92 21.88 -17.88 10.92
C GLN A 92 21.41 -17.17 9.65
N SER A 93 21.52 -17.86 8.52
CA SER A 93 21.13 -17.33 7.21
C SER A 93 19.66 -17.56 6.87
N VAL A 94 18.94 -18.33 7.69
CA VAL A 94 17.61 -18.90 7.42
C VAL A 94 16.84 -18.99 8.75
N PRO A 95 15.51 -18.74 8.78
CA PRO A 95 14.67 -18.99 9.96
C PRO A 95 14.73 -20.46 10.38
N THR A 96 14.90 -20.73 11.67
CA THR A 96 14.95 -22.09 12.23
C THR A 96 13.66 -22.52 12.92
N LEU A 97 12.78 -21.58 13.23
CA LEU A 97 11.46 -21.83 13.80
C LEU A 97 10.38 -21.72 12.73
N SER A 98 9.31 -22.50 12.84
CA SER A 98 8.21 -22.42 11.87
C SER A 98 7.50 -21.07 11.94
N PRO A 99 6.87 -20.61 10.84
CA PRO A 99 6.08 -19.37 10.87
C PRO A 99 5.06 -19.35 12.02
N ALA A 100 4.42 -20.49 12.30
CA ALA A 100 3.48 -20.62 13.42
C ALA A 100 4.15 -20.37 14.79
N GLU A 101 5.36 -20.91 15.02
CA GLU A 101 6.11 -20.72 16.27
C GLU A 101 6.64 -19.29 16.42
N ILE A 102 7.16 -18.70 15.34
CA ILE A 102 7.63 -17.31 15.33
C ILE A 102 6.48 -16.37 15.68
N LEU A 103 5.34 -16.51 15.01
CA LEU A 103 4.18 -15.65 15.21
C LEU A 103 3.54 -15.87 16.59
N ALA A 104 3.46 -17.11 17.08
CA ALA A 104 3.00 -17.38 18.44
C ALA A 104 3.81 -16.61 19.47
N LYS A 105 5.14 -16.69 19.38
CA LYS A 105 6.04 -15.94 20.27
C LYS A 105 5.93 -14.43 20.08
N LEU A 106 5.77 -13.95 18.85
CA LEU A 106 5.62 -12.52 18.56
C LEU A 106 4.33 -11.94 19.18
N PHE A 107 3.23 -12.67 19.13
CA PHE A 107 1.94 -12.22 19.65
C PHE A 107 1.73 -12.47 21.15
N GLU A 108 2.69 -13.10 21.83
CA GLU A 108 2.77 -13.04 23.31
C GLU A 108 3.08 -11.62 23.80
N PHE A 109 3.67 -10.76 22.95
CA PHE A 109 3.91 -9.35 23.28
C PHE A 109 2.65 -8.51 23.12
N GLN A 110 2.47 -7.52 24.01
CA GLN A 110 1.36 -6.59 23.94
C GLN A 110 1.46 -5.72 22.67
N GLY A 111 0.50 -5.88 21.76
CA GLY A 111 0.45 -5.14 20.51
C GLY A 111 -0.23 -3.77 20.62
N ILE A 112 0.19 -2.85 19.75
CA ILE A 112 -0.48 -1.56 19.51
C ILE A 112 -1.34 -1.69 18.27
N HIS A 113 -2.64 -1.42 18.37
CA HIS A 113 -3.52 -1.42 17.20
C HIS A 113 -3.41 -0.08 16.46
N LEU A 114 -3.04 -0.16 15.18
CA LEU A 114 -3.14 0.92 14.22
C LEU A 114 -4.40 0.69 13.37
N ILE A 115 -5.50 1.29 13.82
CA ILE A 115 -6.81 1.13 13.18
C ILE A 115 -6.91 2.03 11.95
N ASP A 116 -6.52 3.28 12.07
CA ASP A 116 -6.40 4.21 10.95
C ASP A 116 -4.91 4.36 10.59
N PRO A 117 -4.47 3.94 9.38
CA PRO A 117 -3.10 4.13 8.90
C PRO A 117 -2.60 5.58 8.87
N ASP A 118 -3.51 6.56 8.98
CA ASP A 118 -3.17 7.98 9.08
C ASP A 118 -3.08 8.48 10.54
N ASP A 119 -3.58 7.73 11.53
CA ASP A 119 -3.43 8.02 12.96
C ASP A 119 -2.08 7.54 13.52
N MET A 120 -1.01 8.08 12.95
CA MET A 120 0.35 7.86 13.44
C MET A 120 0.59 8.50 14.81
N GLU A 121 -0.11 9.59 15.14
CA GLU A 121 0.10 10.34 16.37
C GLU A 121 -0.29 9.53 17.60
N SER A 122 -1.45 8.87 17.59
CA SER A 122 -1.88 7.94 18.65
C SER A 122 -0.91 6.76 18.82
N THR A 123 -0.40 6.24 17.71
CA THR A 123 0.56 5.13 17.71
C THR A 123 1.89 5.54 18.31
N VAL A 124 2.43 6.69 17.88
CA VAL A 124 3.69 7.24 18.40
C VAL A 124 3.57 7.65 19.87
N ALA A 125 2.43 8.21 20.29
CA ALA A 125 2.19 8.53 21.70
C ALA A 125 2.26 7.31 22.63
N LYS A 126 1.95 6.11 22.12
CA LYS A 126 2.11 4.84 22.85
C LYS A 126 3.53 4.30 22.81
N ILE A 127 4.29 4.59 21.75
CA ILE A 127 5.69 4.15 21.61
C ILE A 127 6.64 4.99 22.49
N ILE A 128 6.44 6.31 22.54
CA ILE A 128 7.33 7.27 23.23
C ILE A 128 7.64 6.87 24.68
N PRO A 129 6.66 6.54 25.54
CA PRO A 129 6.92 6.20 26.94
C PRO A 129 7.75 4.92 27.12
N ILE A 130 7.83 4.09 26.07
CA ILE A 130 8.39 2.75 26.14
C ILE A 130 9.83 2.71 25.63
N VAL A 131 10.15 3.58 24.69
CA VAL A 131 11.52 3.89 24.31
C VAL A 131 12.15 4.61 25.49
N PRO A 132 13.10 3.99 26.22
CA PRO A 132 13.65 4.63 27.40
C PRO A 132 14.35 5.95 26.98
N PRO A 133 14.43 6.96 27.85
CA PRO A 133 15.15 8.18 27.52
C PRO A 133 16.58 7.85 27.12
N ALA A 134 17.06 8.63 26.18
CA ALA A 134 18.40 8.56 25.62
C ALA A 134 19.40 8.89 26.74
N ASP A 135 20.08 7.88 27.33
CA ASP A 135 21.14 8.16 28.31
C ASP A 135 22.23 8.96 27.61
N ALA A 136 22.65 10.08 28.20
CA ALA A 136 23.59 11.07 27.64
C ALA A 136 25.00 10.53 27.30
N LEU A 137 25.22 9.22 27.39
CA LEU A 137 26.39 8.47 26.92
C LEU A 137 26.03 7.63 25.68
N HIS A 138 25.50 8.25 24.62
CA HIS A 138 25.23 7.51 23.39
C HIS A 138 26.51 7.06 22.70
N ALA A 139 26.62 5.76 22.45
CA ALA A 139 27.46 5.27 21.37
C ALA A 139 26.87 5.80 20.04
N PRO A 140 27.69 6.41 19.16
CA PRO A 140 27.22 7.13 17.97
C PRO A 140 26.49 6.26 16.91
N GLU A 141 26.41 4.95 17.11
CA GLU A 141 25.77 3.98 16.20
C GLU A 141 24.54 3.26 16.81
N SER A 142 24.02 3.75 17.96
CA SER A 142 22.84 3.15 18.61
C SER A 142 21.52 3.70 18.06
N TYR A 143 20.54 2.82 17.85
CA TYR A 143 19.20 3.16 17.41
C TYR A 143 18.19 3.01 18.56
N ASP A 144 17.20 3.90 18.58
CA ASP A 144 16.09 3.83 19.52
C ASP A 144 15.08 2.76 19.09
N CYS A 145 14.80 2.69 17.79
CA CYS A 145 13.79 1.82 17.21
C CYS A 145 14.28 1.17 15.92
N PHE A 146 14.01 -0.11 15.75
CA PHE A 146 14.06 -0.84 14.48
C PHE A 146 12.65 -1.04 13.95
N ILE A 147 12.36 -0.67 12.70
CA ILE A 147 11.05 -0.89 12.07
C ILE A 147 11.15 -2.06 11.09
N SER A 148 10.45 -3.15 11.39
CA SER A 148 10.29 -4.32 10.53
C SER A 148 8.92 -4.29 9.83
N TYR A 149 8.88 -4.54 8.52
CA TYR A 149 7.66 -4.43 7.72
C TYR A 149 7.76 -5.27 6.44
N ARG A 150 6.61 -5.67 5.86
CA ARG A 150 6.59 -6.28 4.52
C ARG A 150 6.56 -5.17 3.48
N VAL A 151 7.59 -5.09 2.64
CA VAL A 151 7.70 -4.06 1.58
C VAL A 151 6.49 -4.05 0.64
N ALA A 152 5.90 -5.21 0.35
CA ALA A 152 4.77 -5.32 -0.56
C ALA A 152 3.47 -4.69 0.00
N THR A 153 3.33 -4.54 1.32
CA THR A 153 2.04 -4.23 1.94
C THR A 153 2.10 -3.08 2.95
N GLU A 154 3.17 -2.92 3.75
CA GLU A 154 3.26 -1.88 4.79
C GLU A 154 4.29 -0.78 4.51
N LYS A 155 4.87 -0.71 3.31
CA LYS A 155 5.91 0.27 2.98
C LYS A 155 5.53 1.70 3.35
N ASP A 156 4.34 2.15 2.94
CA ASP A 156 3.91 3.53 3.17
C ASP A 156 3.69 3.81 4.67
N ILE A 157 3.24 2.81 5.44
CA ILE A 157 3.03 2.91 6.89
C ILE A 157 4.38 2.95 7.62
N ALA A 158 5.34 2.12 7.20
CA ALA A 158 6.70 2.11 7.75
C ALA A 158 7.41 3.45 7.54
N GLU A 159 7.29 4.03 6.35
CA GLU A 159 7.86 5.36 6.04
C GLU A 159 7.20 6.47 6.86
N LYS A 160 5.86 6.44 7.02
CA LYS A 160 5.14 7.39 7.89
C LYS A 160 5.57 7.29 9.35
N LEU A 161 5.64 6.07 9.90
CA LEU A 161 6.05 5.84 11.28
C LEU A 161 7.49 6.31 11.52
N TYR A 162 8.39 6.01 10.57
CA TYR A 162 9.78 6.49 10.59
C TYR A 162 9.86 8.02 10.68
N LEU A 163 9.12 8.74 9.83
CA LEU A 163 9.14 10.21 9.81
C LEU A 163 8.58 10.82 11.11
N HIS A 164 7.49 10.26 11.67
CA HIS A 164 6.91 10.77 12.91
C HIS A 164 7.83 10.53 14.12
N LEU A 165 8.47 9.37 14.20
CA LEU A 165 9.45 9.10 15.26
C LEU A 165 10.69 9.99 15.12
N LYS A 166 11.19 10.19 13.89
CA LYS A 166 12.30 11.13 13.63
C LYS A 166 11.93 12.57 14.01
N SER A 167 10.71 13.04 13.72
CA SER A 167 10.27 14.39 14.10
C SER A 167 10.15 14.58 15.61
N LYS A 168 10.05 13.48 16.38
CA LYS A 168 10.07 13.50 17.85
C LYS A 168 11.48 13.30 18.45
N GLY A 169 12.51 13.25 17.60
CA GLY A 169 13.92 13.19 18.01
C GLY A 169 14.51 11.79 18.16
N PHE A 170 13.79 10.74 17.76
CA PHE A 170 14.29 9.35 17.89
C PHE A 170 15.26 8.97 16.77
N ASN A 171 16.30 8.19 17.10
CA ASN A 171 17.16 7.57 16.11
C ASN A 171 16.57 6.24 15.62
N VAL A 172 15.77 6.31 14.56
CA VAL A 172 15.10 5.14 13.99
C VAL A 172 15.93 4.48 12.89
N PHE A 173 16.00 3.14 12.91
CA PHE A 173 16.49 2.30 11.84
C PHE A 173 15.33 1.79 10.97
N LEU A 174 15.40 2.06 9.67
CA LEU A 174 14.52 1.52 8.65
C LEU A 174 15.40 1.11 7.47
N ASP A 175 15.43 -0.18 7.12
CA ASP A 175 16.38 -0.77 6.15
C ASP A 175 16.62 0.09 4.91
N ARG A 176 15.54 0.50 4.24
CA ARG A 176 15.62 1.32 3.01
C ARG A 176 16.32 2.67 3.20
N MET A 177 16.24 3.24 4.41
CA MET A 177 16.74 4.57 4.74
C MET A 177 18.11 4.52 5.43
N CYS A 178 18.50 3.39 6.02
CA CYS A 178 19.68 3.28 6.89
C CYS A 178 20.76 2.32 6.38
N LEU A 179 20.47 1.47 5.38
CA LEU A 179 21.49 0.61 4.76
C LEU A 179 22.40 1.44 3.86
N LYS A 180 23.72 1.26 4.02
CA LYS A 180 24.70 1.92 3.15
C LYS A 180 24.67 1.28 1.77
N ASN A 181 24.87 2.09 0.72
CA ASN A 181 24.94 1.58 -0.64
C ASN A 181 26.00 0.47 -0.75
N GLY A 182 25.59 -0.74 -1.11
CA GLY A 182 26.48 -1.91 -1.27
C GLY A 182 26.70 -2.75 -0.01
N GLU A 183 26.11 -2.39 1.13
CA GLU A 183 26.14 -3.24 2.32
C GLU A 183 25.25 -4.48 2.15
N PRO A 184 25.72 -5.70 2.52
CA PRO A 184 24.85 -6.87 2.56
C PRO A 184 23.67 -6.61 3.49
N TRP A 185 22.46 -6.75 2.95
CA TRP A 185 21.21 -6.51 3.69
C TRP A 185 21.21 -7.21 5.06
N LYS A 186 21.71 -8.46 5.11
CA LYS A 186 21.83 -9.25 6.34
C LYS A 186 22.67 -8.56 7.41
N ASP A 187 23.86 -8.10 7.05
CA ASP A 187 24.78 -7.47 7.99
C ASP A 187 24.21 -6.13 8.48
N GLY A 188 23.57 -5.40 7.58
CA GLY A 188 22.99 -4.12 7.90
C GLY A 188 21.75 -4.21 8.80
N PHE A 189 20.82 -5.15 8.56
CA PHE A 189 19.66 -5.33 9.43
C PHE A 189 20.06 -5.98 10.77
N LEU A 190 21.02 -6.92 10.78
CA LEU A 190 21.53 -7.51 12.02
C LEU A 190 22.17 -6.44 12.91
N ARG A 191 23.01 -5.56 12.33
CA ARG A 191 23.52 -4.39 13.05
C ARG A 191 22.36 -3.54 13.56
N GLY A 192 21.40 -3.21 12.71
CA GLY A 192 20.22 -2.44 13.08
C GLY A 192 19.50 -3.03 14.28
N LEU A 193 19.26 -4.35 14.30
CA LEU A 193 18.62 -5.07 15.40
C LEU A 193 19.48 -5.10 16.66
N GLU A 194 20.78 -5.35 16.53
CA GLU A 194 21.69 -5.46 17.67
C GLU A 194 21.95 -4.13 18.38
N THR A 195 21.88 -3.01 17.64
CA THR A 195 22.07 -1.67 18.18
C THR A 195 20.76 -0.94 18.46
N SER A 196 19.61 -1.57 18.18
CA SER A 196 18.28 -1.05 18.51
C SER A 196 17.84 -1.44 19.92
N ARG A 197 17.07 -0.54 20.56
CA ARG A 197 16.50 -0.76 21.90
C ARG A 197 15.07 -1.28 21.84
N VAL A 198 14.35 -0.88 20.81
CA VAL A 198 12.97 -1.28 20.56
C VAL A 198 12.85 -1.85 19.15
N PHE A 199 12.16 -2.98 19.00
CA PHE A 199 11.79 -3.59 17.74
C PHE A 199 10.29 -3.39 17.49
N LEU A 200 9.95 -2.65 16.44
CA LEU A 200 8.59 -2.34 16.02
C LEU A 200 8.24 -3.23 14.82
N ALA A 201 7.40 -4.24 15.06
CA ALA A 201 6.97 -5.17 14.02
C ALA A 201 5.63 -4.71 13.44
N LEU A 202 5.61 -4.18 12.21
CA LEU A 202 4.36 -3.91 11.50
C LEU A 202 3.75 -5.23 11.03
N VAL A 203 2.51 -5.50 11.46
CA VAL A 203 1.82 -6.76 11.18
C VAL A 203 0.43 -6.49 10.64
N SER A 204 0.16 -6.89 9.40
CA SER A 204 -1.17 -6.84 8.77
C SER A 204 -1.60 -8.23 8.29
N GLU A 205 -2.89 -8.41 7.98
CA GLU A 205 -3.38 -9.63 7.32
C GLU A 205 -2.60 -9.92 6.03
N ALA A 206 -2.36 -8.87 5.25
CA ALA A 206 -1.71 -8.96 3.95
C ALA A 206 -0.22 -9.35 4.10
N ALA A 207 0.50 -8.78 5.08
CA ALA A 207 1.90 -9.09 5.39
C ALA A 207 2.13 -10.58 5.67
N LEU A 208 1.12 -11.19 6.29
CA LEU A 208 1.13 -12.57 6.77
C LEU A 208 0.63 -13.59 5.73
N THR A 209 0.11 -13.15 4.59
CA THR A 209 -0.40 -14.04 3.52
C THR A 209 0.63 -15.10 3.13
N ARG A 210 1.90 -14.70 2.93
CA ARG A 210 2.98 -15.63 2.58
C ARG A 210 3.28 -16.61 3.71
N ALA A 211 3.23 -16.19 4.97
CA ALA A 211 3.46 -17.06 6.14
C ALA A 211 2.34 -18.10 6.36
N ARG A 212 1.17 -17.91 5.73
CA ARG A 212 0.04 -18.85 5.74
C ARG A 212 0.11 -19.90 4.63
N ASP A 213 0.90 -19.66 3.59
CA ASP A 213 0.97 -20.57 2.45
C ASP A 213 1.82 -21.81 2.76
N ARG A 214 1.15 -22.96 2.87
CA ARG A 214 1.78 -24.25 3.17
C ARG A 214 2.65 -24.78 2.02
N ASN A 215 2.50 -24.23 0.81
CA ASN A 215 3.20 -24.70 -0.38
C ASN A 215 4.49 -23.92 -0.67
N ILE A 216 4.82 -22.92 0.15
CA ILE A 216 6.00 -22.06 -0.04
C ILE A 216 7.04 -22.42 1.01
N SER A 217 8.31 -22.55 0.59
CA SER A 217 9.43 -22.58 1.54
C SER A 217 9.60 -21.21 2.18
N HIS A 218 9.65 -21.19 3.51
CA HIS A 218 9.85 -19.97 4.30
C HIS A 218 11.32 -19.72 4.66
N GLU A 219 12.24 -20.54 4.16
CA GLU A 219 13.67 -20.46 4.45
C GLU A 219 14.29 -19.12 4.00
N ASP A 220 13.72 -18.50 2.97
CA ASP A 220 14.15 -17.21 2.43
C ASP A 220 13.20 -16.05 2.80
N ASP A 221 12.31 -16.23 3.79
CA ASP A 221 11.42 -15.15 4.21
C ASP A 221 12.15 -14.19 5.17
N ASN A 222 12.64 -13.08 4.61
CA ASN A 222 13.32 -12.02 5.33
C ASN A 222 12.54 -11.48 6.54
N LEU A 223 11.21 -11.37 6.44
CA LEU A 223 10.39 -10.85 7.54
C LEU A 223 10.39 -11.82 8.72
N LEU A 224 10.24 -13.12 8.43
CA LEU A 224 10.27 -14.17 9.46
C LEU A 224 11.68 -14.28 10.08
N LEU A 225 12.73 -14.11 9.27
CA LEU A 225 14.10 -14.08 9.75
C LEU A 225 14.33 -12.92 10.74
N GLU A 226 13.89 -11.71 10.39
CA GLU A 226 13.95 -10.55 11.29
C GLU A 226 13.19 -10.81 12.60
N TYR A 227 11.97 -11.37 12.53
CA TYR A 227 11.17 -11.68 13.71
C TYR A 227 11.85 -12.70 14.62
N GLU A 228 12.37 -13.79 14.06
CA GLU A 228 13.07 -14.82 14.82
C GLU A 228 14.34 -14.27 15.48
N VAL A 229 15.15 -13.49 14.74
CA VAL A 229 16.34 -12.86 15.29
C VAL A 229 15.98 -11.86 16.39
N ALA A 230 14.96 -11.03 16.19
CA ALA A 230 14.49 -10.08 17.20
C ALA A 230 14.03 -10.80 18.48
N LEU A 231 13.24 -11.88 18.36
CA LEU A 231 12.80 -12.70 19.50
C LEU A 231 13.99 -13.30 20.28
N ARG A 232 15.00 -13.78 19.55
CA ARG A 232 16.22 -14.34 20.14
C ARG A 232 17.04 -13.26 20.86
N ILE A 233 17.13 -12.06 20.28
CA ILE A 233 17.79 -10.90 20.91
C ILE A 233 16.99 -10.45 22.14
N ALA A 234 15.66 -10.38 22.09
CA ALA A 234 14.82 -10.01 23.23
C ALA A 234 14.93 -11.00 24.41
N THR A 235 15.24 -12.27 24.12
CA THR A 235 15.48 -13.30 25.15
C THR A 235 16.88 -13.17 25.78
N SER A 236 17.87 -12.66 25.05
CA SER A 236 19.30 -12.61 25.46
C SER A 236 19.83 -11.21 25.83
N LYS A 237 19.14 -10.15 25.39
CA LYS A 237 19.44 -8.72 25.61
C LYS A 237 18.13 -8.00 25.99
N GLN A 238 18.21 -6.71 26.36
CA GLN A 238 17.03 -5.87 26.67
C GLN A 238 16.33 -5.27 25.43
N LEU A 239 16.31 -5.96 24.27
CA LEU A 239 15.51 -5.51 23.12
C LEU A 239 14.02 -5.69 23.46
N LYS A 240 13.25 -4.60 23.47
CA LYS A 240 11.80 -4.67 23.67
C LYS A 240 11.10 -4.85 22.33
N ILE A 241 10.14 -5.77 22.25
CA ILE A 241 9.37 -6.02 21.02
C ILE A 241 7.96 -5.43 21.16
N PHE A 242 7.52 -4.69 20.14
CA PHE A 242 6.15 -4.17 20.02
C PHE A 242 5.57 -4.49 18.65
N PRO A 243 4.63 -5.44 18.57
CA PRO A 243 3.81 -5.63 17.40
C PRO A 243 2.89 -4.41 17.19
N ILE A 244 2.87 -3.84 15.99
CA ILE A 244 1.92 -2.83 15.57
C ILE A 244 0.95 -3.50 14.60
N LEU A 245 -0.26 -3.76 15.10
CA LEU A 245 -1.31 -4.51 14.41
C LEU A 245 -2.08 -3.57 13.50
N VAL A 246 -1.76 -3.63 12.20
CA VAL A 246 -2.31 -2.77 11.15
C VAL A 246 -3.66 -3.30 10.68
N ALA A 247 -4.68 -2.46 10.74
CA ALA A 247 -6.01 -2.78 10.22
C ALA A 247 -6.00 -2.95 8.70
N SER A 248 -6.86 -3.83 8.21
CA SER A 248 -7.12 -3.95 6.77
C SER A 248 -8.19 -2.94 6.34
N ASN A 249 -8.00 -2.29 5.20
CA ASN A 249 -9.03 -1.47 4.58
C ASN A 249 -9.95 -2.37 3.73
N SER A 250 -11.24 -2.42 4.09
CA SER A 250 -12.28 -3.07 3.30
C SER A 250 -13.36 -2.04 2.98
N ASN A 251 -13.38 -1.56 1.74
CA ASN A 251 -14.39 -0.62 1.23
C ASN A 251 -14.54 0.67 2.07
N GLY A 252 -13.42 1.24 2.53
CA GLY A 252 -13.41 2.48 3.31
C GLY A 252 -13.65 2.28 4.81
N ASN A 253 -13.90 1.05 5.27
CA ASN A 253 -13.94 0.70 6.68
C ASN A 253 -12.64 0.00 7.09
N PHE A 254 -12.05 0.46 8.19
CA PHE A 254 -10.90 -0.20 8.79
C PHE A 254 -11.34 -1.37 9.66
N VAL A 255 -10.97 -2.57 9.25
CA VAL A 255 -11.21 -3.80 10.02
C VAL A 255 -9.99 -4.07 10.89
N LYS A 256 -10.21 -4.08 12.20
CA LYS A 256 -9.16 -4.39 13.18
C LYS A 256 -8.51 -5.74 12.87
N PHE A 257 -7.18 -5.81 12.98
CA PHE A 257 -6.43 -7.05 12.83
C PHE A 257 -6.99 -8.16 13.73
N SER A 258 -7.30 -9.31 13.12
CA SER A 258 -7.83 -10.50 13.82
C SER A 258 -7.12 -11.79 13.42
N GLY A 259 -6.06 -11.69 12.62
CA GLY A 259 -5.53 -12.77 11.80
C GLY A 259 -4.72 -13.83 12.50
N PHE A 260 -4.49 -13.73 13.81
CA PHE A 260 -3.67 -14.71 14.49
C PHE A 260 -4.47 -15.87 15.07
N SER A 261 -4.35 -17.03 14.42
CA SER A 261 -4.60 -18.34 15.02
C SER A 261 -3.46 -19.28 14.59
N PRO A 262 -2.81 -20.00 15.52
CA PRO A 262 -1.71 -20.91 15.18
C PRO A 262 -2.04 -21.90 14.05
N ASP A 263 -3.30 -22.32 13.92
CA ASP A 263 -3.76 -23.26 12.90
C ASP A 263 -3.77 -22.69 11.46
N LEU A 264 -3.80 -21.35 11.33
CA LEU A 264 -3.82 -20.65 10.05
C LEU A 264 -2.43 -20.54 9.39
N TYR A 265 -1.36 -20.86 10.12
CA TYR A 265 0.02 -20.66 9.67
C TYR A 265 0.73 -21.97 9.34
N SER A 266 1.71 -21.88 8.46
CA SER A 266 2.48 -23.05 8.04
C SER A 266 3.40 -23.53 9.17
N PRO A 267 3.38 -24.82 9.56
CA PRO A 267 4.28 -25.38 10.58
C PRO A 267 5.62 -25.91 10.01
N THR A 268 5.87 -25.79 8.70
CA THR A 268 6.93 -26.53 7.99
C THR A 268 8.37 -26.04 8.16
N ILE A 269 8.76 -25.54 9.34
CA ILE A 269 10.18 -25.53 9.73
C ILE A 269 10.36 -26.59 10.82
N ALA A 270 10.02 -27.82 10.48
CA ALA A 270 10.49 -28.97 11.25
C ALA A 270 11.89 -29.34 10.74
N PRO A 271 12.87 -29.59 11.62
CA PRO A 271 14.11 -30.21 11.19
C PRO A 271 13.76 -31.53 10.49
N GLN A 272 14.31 -31.74 9.30
CA GLN A 272 14.09 -32.95 8.50
C GLN A 272 14.28 -34.19 9.39
N GLY A 273 13.18 -34.86 9.78
CA GLY A 273 13.25 -36.09 10.58
C GLY A 273 12.16 -36.38 11.62
N ALA A 274 11.11 -35.56 11.79
CA ALA A 274 10.02 -35.89 12.72
C ALA A 274 8.81 -36.51 12.00
N ASP A 275 8.63 -37.81 12.25
CA ASP A 275 7.61 -38.72 11.74
C ASP A 275 6.18 -38.15 11.67
N ASP A 276 5.53 -38.41 10.55
CA ASP A 276 4.22 -37.91 10.11
C ASP A 276 3.05 -38.66 10.77
N ASN A 277 3.09 -38.83 12.09
CA ASN A 277 2.14 -39.66 12.83
C ASN A 277 1.71 -39.02 14.15
N ARG A 278 0.98 -37.90 14.12
CA ARG A 278 0.11 -37.45 15.23
C ARG A 278 -0.73 -36.22 14.88
N ARG A 279 -1.84 -36.40 14.14
CA ARG A 279 -3.07 -35.62 14.33
C ARG A 279 -4.31 -36.50 14.14
N ARG A 280 -4.65 -37.27 15.17
CA ARG A 280 -6.04 -37.59 15.50
C ARG A 280 -6.47 -36.59 16.56
N PHE A 281 -7.53 -35.83 16.28
CA PHE A 281 -8.61 -35.37 17.15
C PHE A 281 -9.25 -34.15 16.51
N SER A 282 -10.18 -34.39 15.59
CA SER A 282 -11.22 -33.45 15.21
C SER A 282 -12.52 -33.90 15.86
N VAL A 283 -13.09 -33.02 16.68
CA VAL A 283 -14.46 -33.13 17.21
C VAL A 283 -15.42 -32.73 16.06
N PRO A 284 -16.57 -33.41 15.88
CA PRO A 284 -17.43 -33.24 14.71
C PRO A 284 -18.37 -32.04 14.83
N ILE A 285 -18.59 -31.33 13.72
CA ILE A 285 -19.69 -30.36 13.55
C ILE A 285 -20.82 -31.08 12.80
N PRO A 286 -22.10 -30.95 13.21
CA PRO A 286 -23.19 -31.73 12.65
C PRO A 286 -23.58 -31.33 11.23
N GLU A 287 -24.03 -32.33 10.50
CA GLU A 287 -24.53 -32.33 9.13
C GLU A 287 -25.65 -31.31 8.89
N LEU A 288 -25.56 -30.58 7.77
CA LEU A 288 -26.72 -30.18 6.98
C LEU A 288 -26.50 -30.70 5.55
N GLU A 289 -26.94 -31.93 5.35
CA GLU A 289 -27.26 -32.45 4.02
C GLU A 289 -28.49 -31.71 3.49
N ASP A 290 -28.32 -30.95 2.40
CA ASP A 290 -29.17 -31.10 1.21
C ASP A 290 -28.81 -30.04 0.17
N ARG A 291 -28.27 -30.49 -0.96
CA ARG A 291 -28.50 -30.00 -2.34
C ARG A 291 -27.36 -30.46 -3.27
N ARG A 292 -27.29 -31.77 -3.48
CA ARG A 292 -26.78 -32.35 -4.74
C ARG A 292 -27.96 -32.77 -5.61
N LYS A 293 -28.56 -31.81 -6.31
CA LYS A 293 -29.26 -32.04 -7.58
C LYS A 293 -28.99 -30.82 -8.45
N TYR A 294 -28.77 -31.05 -9.75
CA TYR A 294 -28.33 -30.10 -10.80
C TYR A 294 -26.81 -30.01 -11.03
N ALA A 295 -26.18 -31.15 -11.28
CA ALA A 295 -25.00 -31.26 -12.12
C ALA A 295 -25.35 -32.11 -13.35
N ALA A 296 -25.97 -31.49 -14.34
CA ALA A 296 -26.05 -31.96 -15.72
C ALA A 296 -26.30 -30.72 -16.58
N HIS A 297 -25.63 -30.63 -17.73
CA HIS A 297 -25.52 -29.48 -18.67
C HIS A 297 -24.25 -28.64 -18.48
N ARG A 298 -23.10 -29.23 -18.81
CA ARG A 298 -21.95 -28.51 -19.37
C ARG A 298 -22.05 -28.58 -20.90
N PRO A 299 -22.08 -27.46 -21.63
CA PRO A 299 -21.58 -27.41 -22.99
C PRO A 299 -20.05 -27.24 -22.97
N SER A 300 -19.43 -27.89 -23.94
CA SER A 300 -18.01 -27.88 -24.27
C SER A 300 -17.38 -26.49 -24.36
N VAL A 301 -16.23 -26.31 -23.73
CA VAL A 301 -15.32 -25.17 -23.94
C VAL A 301 -14.79 -25.27 -25.38
N GLN A 302 -15.30 -24.43 -26.27
CA GLN A 302 -14.66 -24.12 -27.54
C GLN A 302 -13.50 -23.15 -27.28
N THR A 303 -12.30 -23.61 -27.57
CA THR A 303 -11.10 -22.81 -27.75
C THR A 303 -11.32 -21.83 -28.91
N LEU A 304 -11.03 -20.55 -28.66
CA LEU A 304 -10.93 -19.51 -29.69
C LEU A 304 -9.52 -18.87 -29.63
N PRO A 305 -9.03 -18.31 -30.75
CA PRO A 305 -7.65 -18.44 -31.18
C PRO A 305 -6.75 -17.30 -30.70
N THR A 306 -5.46 -17.62 -30.66
CA THR A 306 -4.34 -16.69 -30.59
C THR A 306 -4.46 -15.61 -31.68
N ILE A 307 -4.55 -14.34 -31.27
CA ILE A 307 -4.41 -13.19 -32.19
C ILE A 307 -2.98 -12.65 -32.06
N SER A 308 -2.36 -12.58 -33.22
CA SER A 308 -0.98 -12.20 -33.49
C SER A 308 -0.66 -10.74 -33.18
N SER A 309 0.61 -10.50 -32.90
CA SER A 309 1.26 -9.22 -32.67
C SER A 309 1.11 -8.19 -33.80
N GLN A 310 1.26 -6.92 -33.37
CA GLN A 310 1.62 -5.69 -34.09
C GLN A 310 0.50 -4.76 -34.57
N LYS A 311 0.33 -3.65 -33.84
CA LYS A 311 0.67 -2.30 -34.35
C LYS A 311 0.93 -1.32 -33.20
N ASN A 312 2.15 -0.79 -33.17
CA ASN A 312 2.55 0.38 -32.39
C ASN A 312 1.68 1.58 -32.76
N LEU A 313 0.99 2.14 -31.77
CA LEU A 313 0.65 3.55 -31.71
C LEU A 313 1.08 4.02 -30.32
N GLY A 314 1.87 5.10 -30.28
CA GLY A 314 2.51 5.61 -29.08
C GLY A 314 1.48 5.95 -28.01
N ILE A 315 1.62 5.33 -26.85
CA ILE A 315 0.95 5.73 -25.62
C ILE A 315 2.04 6.32 -24.73
N GLU A 316 1.94 7.62 -24.46
CA GLU A 316 2.78 8.30 -23.47
C GLU A 316 2.59 7.65 -22.09
N PRO A 317 3.67 7.35 -21.37
CA PRO A 317 3.58 6.71 -20.07
C PRO A 317 3.55 7.76 -18.96
N ASP A 318 2.42 8.45 -18.73
CA ASP A 318 2.34 9.33 -17.54
C ASP A 318 0.95 9.46 -16.88
N ILE A 319 -0.03 8.60 -17.20
CA ILE A 319 -1.39 8.66 -16.60
C ILE A 319 -1.43 8.15 -15.13
N ASN A 320 -0.30 7.74 -14.55
CA ASN A 320 -0.25 7.17 -13.18
C ASN A 320 0.95 7.69 -12.37
N ARG A 321 1.30 8.96 -12.50
CA ARG A 321 2.33 9.56 -11.64
C ARG A 321 1.77 9.80 -10.24
N LYS A 322 2.06 8.90 -9.30
CA LYS A 322 1.83 9.13 -7.86
C LYS A 322 2.67 10.32 -7.39
N LEU A 323 2.01 11.42 -7.02
CA LEU A 323 2.66 12.60 -6.44
C LEU A 323 3.44 12.25 -5.16
N SER A 324 4.62 12.85 -5.02
CA SER A 324 5.47 12.65 -3.85
C SER A 324 4.85 13.28 -2.60
N LEU A 325 5.16 12.71 -1.43
CA LEU A 325 4.67 13.22 -0.13
C LEU A 325 5.10 14.67 0.14
N ALA A 326 6.25 15.09 -0.43
CA ALA A 326 6.75 16.46 -0.36
C ALA A 326 5.87 17.45 -1.14
N GLU A 327 5.43 17.08 -2.35
CA GLU A 327 4.53 17.89 -3.17
C GLU A 327 3.14 18.06 -2.53
N THR A 328 2.65 17.04 -1.80
CA THR A 328 1.37 17.12 -1.07
C THR A 328 1.45 17.99 0.20
N MET A 329 2.61 18.08 0.84
CA MET A 329 2.79 18.86 2.08
C MET A 329 2.89 20.36 1.84
N SER A 330 3.31 20.79 0.64
CA SER A 330 3.43 22.19 0.23
C SER A 330 2.27 22.68 -0.63
N THR A 331 1.18 21.92 -0.74
CA THR A 331 0.05 22.29 -1.61
C THR A 331 -0.74 23.45 -1.00
N ASN A 332 -0.89 24.53 -1.78
CA ASN A 332 -1.70 25.69 -1.43
C ASN A 332 -3.13 25.50 -1.96
N PHE A 333 -4.05 25.10 -1.08
CA PHE A 333 -5.44 24.82 -1.48
C PHE A 333 -6.23 26.07 -1.88
N GLU A 334 -5.92 27.23 -1.28
CA GLU A 334 -6.57 28.50 -1.64
C GLU A 334 -6.24 28.91 -3.08
N GLU A 335 -4.99 28.74 -3.48
CA GLU A 335 -4.54 28.98 -4.86
C GLU A 335 -5.18 28.00 -5.84
N MET A 336 -5.26 26.72 -5.48
CA MET A 336 -5.95 25.73 -6.32
C MET A 336 -7.43 26.09 -6.51
N VAL A 337 -8.13 26.50 -5.45
CA VAL A 337 -9.53 26.92 -5.55
C VAL A 337 -9.68 28.17 -6.40
N ALA A 338 -8.78 29.15 -6.26
CA ALA A 338 -8.76 30.32 -7.13
C ALA A 338 -8.56 29.94 -8.61
N THR A 339 -7.67 28.98 -8.91
CA THR A 339 -7.49 28.46 -10.27
C THR A 339 -8.73 27.74 -10.79
N LEU A 340 -9.44 26.98 -9.94
CA LEU A 340 -10.67 26.30 -10.35
C LEU A 340 -11.82 27.27 -10.67
N LEU A 341 -11.85 28.44 -10.01
CA LEU A 341 -12.90 29.45 -10.20
C LEU A 341 -12.59 30.44 -11.34
N GLU A 342 -11.32 30.85 -11.49
CA GLU A 342 -10.94 31.98 -12.36
C GLU A 342 -9.87 31.62 -13.42
N GLY A 343 -9.34 30.39 -13.39
CA GLY A 343 -8.27 29.94 -14.28
C GLY A 343 -8.69 29.72 -15.73
N SER A 344 -7.71 29.53 -16.61
CA SER A 344 -7.98 29.05 -17.96
C SER A 344 -8.39 27.57 -17.96
N VAL A 345 -9.02 27.09 -19.03
CA VAL A 345 -9.42 25.67 -19.13
C VAL A 345 -8.24 24.71 -18.98
N GLU A 346 -7.06 25.08 -19.51
CA GLU A 346 -5.82 24.31 -19.36
C GLU A 346 -5.37 24.28 -17.89
N ASP A 347 -5.36 25.44 -17.22
CA ASP A 347 -4.97 25.53 -15.80
C ASP A 347 -5.94 24.73 -14.89
N ILE A 348 -7.23 24.77 -15.20
CA ILE A 348 -8.26 24.01 -14.48
C ILE A 348 -8.01 22.51 -14.66
N SER A 349 -7.71 22.06 -15.88
CA SER A 349 -7.44 20.65 -16.17
C SER A 349 -6.26 20.12 -15.37
N ASP A 350 -5.12 20.82 -15.40
CA ASP A 350 -3.92 20.44 -14.65
C ASP A 350 -4.18 20.45 -13.14
N THR A 351 -4.95 21.44 -12.67
CA THR A 351 -5.32 21.56 -11.26
C THR A 351 -6.22 20.41 -10.82
N LEU A 352 -7.19 19.99 -11.64
CA LEU A 352 -8.10 18.88 -11.35
C LEU A 352 -7.39 17.54 -11.29
N GLU A 353 -6.47 17.26 -12.23
CA GLU A 353 -5.69 16.01 -12.22
C GLU A 353 -4.82 15.91 -10.96
N LYS A 354 -4.15 17.01 -10.62
CA LYS A 354 -3.35 17.11 -9.40
C LYS A 354 -4.23 16.97 -8.16
N LEU A 355 -5.38 17.67 -8.12
CA LEU A 355 -6.31 17.64 -7.00
C LEU A 355 -6.83 16.23 -6.77
N PHE A 356 -7.28 15.55 -7.82
CA PHE A 356 -7.83 14.20 -7.75
C PHE A 356 -6.84 13.23 -7.09
N SER A 357 -5.55 13.35 -7.41
CA SER A 357 -4.49 12.57 -6.77
C SER A 357 -4.25 12.91 -5.30
N ILE A 358 -4.52 14.15 -4.88
CA ILE A 358 -4.30 14.65 -3.51
C ILE A 358 -5.49 14.31 -2.60
N VAL A 359 -6.71 14.53 -3.05
CA VAL A 359 -7.95 14.39 -2.24
C VAL A 359 -8.33 12.94 -1.97
N GLN A 360 -7.70 11.97 -2.62
CA GLN A 360 -7.77 10.56 -2.23
C GLN A 360 -7.32 10.31 -0.78
N ARG A 361 -6.62 11.26 -0.16
CA ARG A 361 -6.22 11.24 1.25
C ARG A 361 -7.19 12.09 2.09
N THR A 362 -7.88 11.45 3.04
CA THR A 362 -8.94 12.04 3.89
C THR A 362 -8.57 13.41 4.48
N LYS A 363 -7.37 13.55 5.05
CA LYS A 363 -6.89 14.81 5.67
C LYS A 363 -6.83 15.97 4.69
N TYR A 364 -6.45 15.71 3.44
CA TYR A 364 -6.32 16.75 2.42
C TYR A 364 -7.66 17.06 1.75
N ALA A 365 -8.55 16.08 1.64
CA ALA A 365 -9.92 16.31 1.22
C ALA A 365 -10.65 17.30 2.14
N VAL A 366 -10.54 17.14 3.47
CA VAL A 366 -11.14 18.08 4.42
C VAL A 366 -10.50 19.47 4.35
N LYS A 367 -9.17 19.55 4.24
CA LYS A 367 -8.48 20.84 4.07
C LYS A 367 -8.90 21.57 2.80
N PHE A 368 -9.00 20.86 1.68
CA PHE A 368 -9.45 21.45 0.42
C PHE A 368 -10.90 21.93 0.51
N ALA A 369 -11.78 21.14 1.13
CA ALA A 369 -13.17 21.55 1.36
C ALA A 369 -13.27 22.81 2.23
N LEU A 370 -12.48 22.90 3.31
CA LEU A 370 -12.38 24.10 4.17
C LEU A 370 -11.92 25.37 3.42
N SER A 371 -11.22 25.22 2.29
CA SER A 371 -10.82 26.32 1.42
C SER A 371 -11.87 26.67 0.35
N SER A 372 -13.15 26.34 0.58
CA SER A 372 -14.23 26.46 -0.42
C SER A 372 -14.05 25.58 -1.66
N GLY A 373 -13.29 24.49 -1.54
CA GLY A 373 -13.06 23.58 -2.65
C GLY A 373 -14.29 22.78 -3.08
N TRP A 374 -15.27 22.59 -2.18
CA TRP A 374 -16.52 21.91 -2.52
C TRP A 374 -17.30 22.68 -3.59
N THR A 375 -17.54 23.98 -3.34
CA THR A 375 -18.34 24.83 -4.22
C THR A 375 -17.69 24.95 -5.60
N ALA A 376 -16.37 25.15 -5.64
CA ALA A 376 -15.63 25.23 -6.90
C ALA A 376 -15.75 23.94 -7.75
N LEU A 377 -15.81 22.75 -7.13
CA LEU A 377 -16.00 21.50 -7.86
C LEU A 377 -17.44 21.34 -8.38
N ILE A 378 -18.44 21.81 -7.64
CA ILE A 378 -19.84 21.84 -8.10
C ILE A 378 -19.98 22.77 -9.30
N ASP A 379 -19.39 23.97 -9.23
CA ASP A 379 -19.41 24.93 -10.34
C ASP A 379 -18.82 24.31 -11.62
N ILE A 380 -17.70 23.58 -11.50
CA ILE A 380 -17.07 22.86 -12.63
C ILE A 380 -17.98 21.80 -13.25
N LEU A 381 -18.72 21.05 -12.44
CA LEU A 381 -19.65 20.05 -12.94
C LEU A 381 -20.82 20.68 -13.70
N CYS A 382 -21.29 21.83 -13.22
CA CYS A 382 -22.41 22.56 -13.81
C CYS A 382 -21.99 23.40 -15.03
N LEU A 383 -20.70 23.69 -15.24
CA LEU A 383 -20.21 24.47 -16.39
C LEU A 383 -20.50 23.76 -17.74
N PRO A 384 -21.28 24.36 -18.67
CA PRO A 384 -21.67 23.71 -19.93
C PRO A 384 -20.52 23.49 -20.91
N GLY A 385 -19.45 24.29 -20.81
CA GLY A 385 -18.30 24.26 -21.72
C GLY A 385 -17.13 23.41 -21.23
N MET A 386 -17.25 22.78 -20.05
CA MET A 386 -16.19 21.95 -19.50
C MET A 386 -16.20 20.56 -20.14
N GLU A 387 -15.02 20.09 -20.53
CA GLU A 387 -14.83 18.77 -21.11
C GLU A 387 -15.17 17.64 -20.11
N GLU A 388 -15.59 16.48 -20.65
CA GLU A 388 -16.11 15.35 -19.87
C GLU A 388 -15.09 14.81 -18.86
N LEU A 389 -13.81 14.76 -19.23
CA LEU A 389 -12.73 14.25 -18.38
C LEU A 389 -12.52 15.10 -17.11
N GLN A 390 -12.62 16.42 -17.24
CA GLN A 390 -12.46 17.38 -16.15
C GLN A 390 -13.66 17.26 -15.20
N LYS A 391 -14.87 17.08 -15.74
CA LYS A 391 -16.05 16.75 -14.95
C LYS A 391 -15.93 15.40 -14.23
N ASP A 392 -15.32 14.39 -14.87
CA ASP A 392 -15.03 13.10 -14.22
C ASP A 392 -14.09 13.28 -13.01
N TYR A 393 -13.02 14.07 -13.16
CA TYR A 393 -12.10 14.38 -12.06
C TYR A 393 -12.80 15.14 -10.92
N ALA A 394 -13.64 16.12 -11.24
CA ALA A 394 -14.39 16.88 -10.25
C ALA A 394 -15.38 16.00 -9.48
N ALA A 395 -16.18 15.18 -10.18
CA ALA A 395 -17.09 14.21 -9.57
C ALA A 395 -16.33 13.21 -8.69
N GLY A 396 -15.22 12.68 -9.20
CA GLY A 396 -14.35 11.78 -8.48
C GLY A 396 -13.80 12.39 -7.19
N ALA A 397 -13.32 13.64 -7.24
CA ALA A 397 -12.85 14.38 -6.07
C ALA A 397 -13.95 14.56 -5.01
N LEU A 398 -15.17 14.94 -5.41
CA LEU A 398 -16.32 15.07 -4.50
C LEU A 398 -16.66 13.75 -3.80
N SER A 399 -16.51 12.61 -4.50
CA SER A 399 -16.75 11.28 -3.92
C SER A 399 -15.78 10.90 -2.80
N PHE A 400 -14.58 11.51 -2.77
CA PHE A 400 -13.62 11.35 -1.66
C PHE A 400 -13.83 12.40 -0.56
N ILE A 401 -14.25 13.61 -0.92
CA ILE A 401 -14.50 14.70 0.03
C ILE A 401 -15.71 14.41 0.92
N ALA A 402 -16.84 13.99 0.33
CA ALA A 402 -18.06 13.72 1.08
C ALA A 402 -17.88 12.73 2.26
N PRO A 403 -17.29 11.52 2.08
CA PRO A 403 -17.01 10.63 3.21
C PRO A 403 -16.00 11.20 4.21
N ALA A 404 -15.00 11.95 3.75
CA ALA A 404 -13.99 12.55 4.62
C ALA A 404 -14.60 13.58 5.58
N LEU A 405 -15.52 14.42 5.08
CA LEU A 405 -16.23 15.41 5.90
C LEU A 405 -17.14 14.75 6.94
N ILE A 406 -17.89 13.72 6.55
CA ILE A 406 -18.78 13.00 7.47
C ILE A 406 -17.98 12.33 8.61
N ASN A 407 -16.80 11.78 8.31
CA ASN A 407 -15.96 11.12 9.30
C ASN A 407 -15.24 12.10 10.25
N HIS A 408 -15.34 13.41 10.01
CA HIS A 408 -14.72 14.46 10.83
C HIS A 408 -15.75 15.45 11.40
N SER A 409 -17.02 15.05 11.48
CA SER A 409 -18.17 15.89 11.87
C SER A 409 -18.07 16.60 13.22
N ASP A 410 -17.17 16.18 14.11
CA ASP A 410 -17.07 16.69 15.49
C ASP A 410 -16.19 17.94 15.64
N GLN A 411 -15.72 18.54 14.53
CA GLN A 411 -14.94 19.78 14.56
C GLN A 411 -15.83 21.02 14.40
N GLU A 412 -15.83 21.91 15.40
CA GLU A 412 -16.53 23.21 15.36
C GLU A 412 -16.21 24.05 14.10
N SER A 413 -15.02 23.88 13.52
CA SER A 413 -14.58 24.57 12.31
C SER A 413 -15.32 24.15 11.03
N LEU A 414 -16.14 23.08 11.06
CA LEU A 414 -16.84 22.58 9.87
C LEU A 414 -18.27 23.12 9.74
N GLU A 415 -18.84 23.78 10.76
CA GLU A 415 -20.23 24.24 10.70
C GLU A 415 -20.47 25.25 9.57
N SER A 416 -19.53 26.19 9.36
CA SER A 416 -19.62 27.13 8.23
C SER A 416 -19.53 26.41 6.88
N LEU A 417 -18.65 25.41 6.78
CA LEU A 417 -18.50 24.60 5.56
C LEU A 417 -19.77 23.80 5.25
N TRP A 418 -20.44 23.25 6.27
CA TRP A 418 -21.69 22.53 6.07
C TRP A 418 -22.79 23.46 5.57
N ALA A 419 -22.88 24.69 6.08
CA ALA A 419 -23.80 25.70 5.56
C ALA A 419 -23.47 26.08 4.10
N ASP A 420 -22.19 26.16 3.74
CA ASP A 420 -21.77 26.42 2.36
C ASP A 420 -22.14 25.26 1.43
N ILE A 421 -21.99 24.00 1.88
CA ILE A 421 -22.39 22.81 1.13
C ILE A 421 -23.90 22.77 0.94
N GLU A 422 -24.67 23.03 2.00
CA GLU A 422 -26.13 23.09 1.97
C GLU A 422 -26.60 24.11 0.94
N LYS A 423 -26.11 25.35 1.05
CA LYS A 423 -26.40 26.42 0.10
C LYS A 423 -26.00 26.07 -1.33
N SER A 424 -24.83 25.46 -1.52
CA SER A 424 -24.35 25.04 -2.84
C SER A 424 -25.26 24.00 -3.48
N LEU A 425 -25.77 23.03 -2.71
CA LEU A 425 -26.74 22.05 -3.19
C LEU A 425 -28.08 22.71 -3.49
N GLU A 426 -28.58 23.61 -2.65
CA GLU A 426 -29.81 24.37 -2.93
C GLU A 426 -29.71 25.17 -4.24
N GLU A 427 -28.58 25.82 -4.48
CA GLU A 427 -28.36 26.64 -5.68
C GLU A 427 -28.17 25.80 -6.96
N HIS A 428 -27.51 24.64 -6.88
CA HIS A 428 -27.07 23.89 -8.07
C HIS A 428 -27.75 22.53 -8.26
N HIS A 429 -28.67 22.09 -7.39
CA HIS A 429 -29.26 20.73 -7.47
C HIS A 429 -29.90 20.44 -8.83
N ALA A 430 -30.65 21.38 -9.41
CA ALA A 430 -31.31 21.19 -10.70
C ALA A 430 -30.29 20.98 -11.83
N GLU A 431 -29.23 21.79 -11.85
CA GLU A 431 -28.15 21.67 -12.84
C GLU A 431 -27.34 20.40 -12.65
N LEU A 432 -27.12 19.97 -11.40
CA LEU A 432 -26.42 18.73 -11.08
C LEU A 432 -27.24 17.50 -11.50
N ILE A 433 -28.56 17.54 -11.36
CA ILE A 433 -29.44 16.49 -11.88
C ILE A 433 -29.38 16.46 -13.40
N GLU A 434 -29.63 17.59 -14.06
CA GLU A 434 -29.72 17.67 -15.52
C GLU A 434 -28.38 17.37 -16.20
N ASN A 435 -27.31 18.04 -15.78
CA ASN A 435 -26.02 17.96 -16.46
C ASN A 435 -25.20 16.73 -16.07
N VAL A 436 -25.44 16.15 -14.90
CA VAL A 436 -24.58 15.09 -14.36
C VAL A 436 -25.33 13.76 -14.20
N LEU A 437 -26.46 13.75 -13.50
CA LEU A 437 -27.16 12.49 -13.23
C LEU A 437 -27.93 11.97 -14.45
N LEU A 438 -28.54 12.86 -15.23
CA LEU A 438 -29.25 12.49 -16.47
C LEU A 438 -28.29 12.36 -17.65
N HIS A 439 -27.51 13.40 -17.94
CA HIS A 439 -26.71 13.50 -19.17
C HIS A 439 -25.20 13.29 -19.00
N GLY A 440 -24.72 13.14 -17.76
CA GLY A 440 -23.29 12.95 -17.49
C GLY A 440 -22.77 11.57 -17.87
N SER A 441 -21.44 11.41 -17.77
CA SER A 441 -20.77 10.13 -17.96
C SER A 441 -21.21 9.11 -16.89
N GLU A 442 -21.06 7.81 -17.18
CA GLU A 442 -21.34 6.77 -16.17
C GLU A 442 -20.45 6.92 -14.92
N MET A 443 -19.24 7.47 -15.08
CA MET A 443 -18.32 7.74 -13.99
C MET A 443 -18.84 8.88 -13.11
N GLN A 444 -19.29 9.98 -13.71
CA GLN A 444 -19.86 11.11 -12.99
C GLN A 444 -21.11 10.70 -12.20
N LYS A 445 -22.03 10.00 -12.87
CA LYS A 445 -23.24 9.44 -12.26
C LYS A 445 -22.92 8.63 -11.02
N GLN A 446 -21.97 7.69 -11.13
CA GLN A 446 -21.57 6.85 -10.01
C GLN A 446 -20.97 7.67 -8.86
N TYR A 447 -19.99 8.55 -9.15
CA TYR A 447 -19.28 9.29 -8.11
C TYR A 447 -20.15 10.29 -7.37
N ILE A 448 -21.03 11.00 -8.09
CA ILE A 448 -21.97 11.94 -7.47
C ILE A 448 -23.00 11.20 -6.62
N THR A 449 -23.54 10.08 -7.11
CA THR A 449 -24.45 9.26 -6.30
C THR A 449 -23.78 8.77 -5.01
N VAL A 450 -22.50 8.38 -5.08
CA VAL A 450 -21.71 8.00 -3.88
C VAL A 450 -21.52 9.19 -2.94
N ALA A 451 -21.20 10.38 -3.47
CA ALA A 451 -21.08 11.58 -2.65
C ALA A 451 -22.41 11.89 -1.91
N LEU A 452 -23.53 11.88 -2.63
CA LEU A 452 -24.87 12.10 -2.06
C LEU A 452 -25.22 11.06 -0.97
N MET A 453 -24.88 9.79 -1.17
CA MET A 453 -25.06 8.73 -0.16
C MET A 453 -24.34 9.05 1.16
N HIS A 454 -23.18 9.68 1.09
CA HIS A 454 -22.44 10.10 2.28
C HIS A 454 -23.06 11.36 2.90
N LEU A 455 -23.37 12.38 2.10
CA LEU A 455 -23.95 13.64 2.59
C LEU A 455 -25.29 13.44 3.28
N CYS A 456 -26.15 12.54 2.77
CA CYS A 456 -27.48 12.28 3.32
C CYS A 456 -27.46 11.60 4.72
N LYS A 457 -26.27 11.37 5.30
CA LYS A 457 -26.12 10.97 6.71
C LYS A 457 -26.34 12.14 7.68
N ARG A 458 -26.21 13.38 7.23
CA ARG A 458 -26.43 14.58 8.03
C ARG A 458 -27.87 15.07 7.82
N ASP A 459 -28.55 15.42 8.92
CA ASP A 459 -30.00 15.68 8.90
C ASP A 459 -30.36 16.85 7.97
N HIS A 460 -29.69 18.00 8.08
CA HIS A 460 -29.95 19.18 7.24
C HIS A 460 -29.78 18.89 5.74
N LEU A 461 -28.69 18.24 5.33
CA LEU A 461 -28.47 17.89 3.93
C LEU A 461 -29.47 16.85 3.43
N ARG A 462 -29.88 15.92 4.29
CA ARG A 462 -30.94 14.95 3.95
C ARG A 462 -32.26 15.67 3.66
N ASP A 463 -32.58 16.70 4.44
CA ASP A 463 -33.81 17.47 4.28
C ASP A 463 -33.78 18.26 2.96
N VAL A 464 -32.66 18.92 2.62
CA VAL A 464 -32.48 19.57 1.30
C VAL A 464 -32.66 18.58 0.14
N LEU A 465 -32.03 17.40 0.21
CA LEU A 465 -32.16 16.41 -0.86
C LEU A 465 -33.59 15.86 -1.00
N LYS A 466 -34.32 15.79 0.11
CA LYS A 466 -35.71 15.29 0.14
C LYS A 466 -36.69 16.22 -0.57
N GLU A 467 -36.39 17.51 -0.68
CA GLU A 467 -37.25 18.48 -1.37
C GLU A 467 -37.25 18.30 -2.90
N SER A 468 -36.30 17.56 -3.46
CA SER A 468 -36.20 17.32 -4.90
C SER A 468 -36.91 16.02 -5.32
N GLU A 469 -38.15 16.14 -5.80
CA GLU A 469 -38.89 15.03 -6.42
C GLU A 469 -38.17 14.50 -7.67
N GLU A 470 -37.54 15.38 -8.43
CA GLU A 470 -36.79 15.03 -9.63
C GLU A 470 -35.59 14.13 -9.30
N LEU A 471 -34.85 14.45 -8.24
CA LEU A 471 -33.75 13.62 -7.75
C LEU A 471 -34.24 12.21 -7.38
N GLN A 472 -35.42 12.09 -6.75
CA GLN A 472 -35.99 10.78 -6.42
C GLN A 472 -36.22 9.94 -7.68
N ILE A 473 -36.88 10.52 -8.69
CA ILE A 473 -37.20 9.83 -9.95
C ILE A 473 -35.90 9.35 -10.63
N VAL A 474 -34.92 10.25 -10.76
CA VAL A 474 -33.64 9.93 -11.41
C VAL A 474 -32.90 8.82 -10.69
N LEU A 475 -32.86 8.83 -9.34
CA LEU A 475 -32.22 7.77 -8.57
C LEU A 475 -32.94 6.42 -8.69
N GLU A 476 -34.27 6.41 -8.79
CA GLU A 476 -35.06 5.19 -9.02
C GLU A 476 -34.79 4.58 -10.40
N GLU A 477 -34.63 5.41 -11.43
CA GLU A 477 -34.28 4.99 -12.79
C GLU A 477 -32.82 4.51 -12.92
N MET A 478 -31.89 5.17 -12.24
CA MET A 478 -30.47 4.81 -12.27
C MET A 478 -30.17 3.53 -11.50
N LYS A 479 -30.88 3.25 -10.40
CA LYS A 479 -30.65 2.10 -9.53
C LYS A 479 -30.57 0.73 -10.26
N PRO A 480 -31.46 0.38 -11.20
CA PRO A 480 -31.37 -0.88 -11.94
C PRO A 480 -30.36 -0.88 -13.10
N LEU A 481 -29.92 0.29 -13.58
CA LEU A 481 -29.07 0.44 -14.78
C LEU A 481 -27.59 0.57 -14.44
N GLY A 482 -27.27 1.06 -13.23
CA GLY A 482 -25.92 1.36 -12.81
C GLY A 482 -25.08 0.16 -12.38
N SER A 483 -23.81 0.44 -12.04
CA SER A 483 -22.92 -0.54 -11.41
C SER A 483 -23.46 -0.98 -10.05
N VAL A 484 -22.93 -2.09 -9.49
CA VAL A 484 -23.30 -2.56 -8.15
C VAL A 484 -23.12 -1.46 -7.08
N ILE A 485 -22.05 -0.65 -7.21
CA ILE A 485 -21.74 0.43 -6.28
C ILE A 485 -22.77 1.55 -6.42
N GLN A 486 -23.07 1.96 -7.66
CA GLN A 486 -24.07 2.99 -7.94
C GLN A 486 -25.46 2.57 -7.46
N ALA A 487 -25.88 1.33 -7.73
CA ALA A 487 -27.16 0.80 -7.29
C ALA A 487 -27.30 0.79 -5.76
N GLN A 488 -26.23 0.45 -5.03
CA GLN A 488 -26.18 0.51 -3.57
C GLN A 488 -26.25 1.95 -3.05
N ALA A 489 -25.56 2.88 -3.71
CA ALA A 489 -25.59 4.29 -3.37
C ALA A 489 -26.98 4.90 -3.61
N CYS A 490 -27.60 4.66 -4.77
CA CYS A 490 -28.99 5.06 -5.07
C CYS A 490 -29.96 4.51 -4.01
N ALA A 491 -29.87 3.21 -3.69
CA ALA A 491 -30.72 2.59 -2.68
C ALA A 491 -30.57 3.24 -1.30
N SER A 492 -29.35 3.60 -0.93
CA SER A 492 -29.05 4.24 0.35
C SER A 492 -29.63 5.66 0.43
N VAL A 493 -29.48 6.46 -0.62
CA VAL A 493 -30.07 7.81 -0.69
C VAL A 493 -31.59 7.72 -0.67
N LEU A 494 -32.18 6.88 -1.52
CA LEU A 494 -33.63 6.65 -1.58
C LEU A 494 -34.21 6.25 -0.22
N SER A 495 -33.56 5.30 0.47
CA SER A 495 -34.02 4.82 1.77
C SER A 495 -33.92 5.86 2.89
N ARG A 496 -33.02 6.84 2.77
CA ARG A 496 -32.79 7.84 3.82
C ARG A 496 -33.57 9.12 3.58
N CYS A 497 -33.58 9.62 2.35
CA CYS A 497 -34.24 10.87 1.99
C CYS A 497 -35.74 10.68 1.74
N PHE A 498 -36.14 9.59 1.06
CA PHE A 498 -37.47 9.47 0.46
C PHE A 498 -38.32 8.32 1.02
N ALA A 499 -37.83 7.60 2.04
CA ALA A 499 -38.66 6.58 2.68
C ALA A 499 -39.92 7.23 3.29
N SER A 500 -41.08 6.70 2.90
CA SER A 500 -42.36 7.05 3.49
C SER A 500 -42.34 6.73 4.98
N SER A 501 -42.50 7.76 5.84
CA SER A 501 -42.60 7.59 7.29
C SER A 501 -43.64 6.52 7.64
N PRO A 502 -43.37 5.60 8.58
CA PRO A 502 -44.35 4.60 9.03
C PRO A 502 -45.53 5.18 9.84
N GLU A 503 -45.68 6.50 9.94
CA GLU A 503 -46.66 7.18 10.82
C GLU A 503 -48.05 7.43 10.21
N ALA A 504 -48.32 7.07 8.95
CA ALA A 504 -49.63 7.31 8.32
C ALA A 504 -50.61 6.12 8.38
N ALA A 505 -50.40 5.16 9.30
CA ALA A 505 -51.20 3.92 9.34
C ALA A 505 -51.78 3.60 10.72
N VAL A 506 -52.32 4.58 11.47
CA VAL A 506 -53.35 4.32 12.51
C VAL A 506 -54.25 5.56 12.69
N GLU A 507 -55.28 5.70 11.85
CA GLU A 507 -56.55 6.32 12.31
C GLU A 507 -57.57 5.18 12.45
N ASP A 508 -57.74 4.69 13.68
CA ASP A 508 -58.88 3.82 14.00
C ASP A 508 -60.19 4.62 13.86
N PRO A 509 -61.23 4.06 13.21
CA PRO A 509 -62.53 4.72 13.13
C PRO A 509 -63.19 4.78 14.52
N PRO A 510 -64.02 5.82 14.79
CA PRO A 510 -64.57 6.04 16.13
C PRO A 510 -65.57 4.94 16.51
N PRO A 511 -65.64 4.55 17.80
CA PRO A 511 -66.53 3.51 18.25
C PRO A 511 -68.00 3.96 18.17
N ALA A 512 -68.85 3.06 17.67
CA ALA A 512 -70.30 3.22 17.54
C ALA A 512 -71.06 3.08 18.86
#